data_AF-A0A0W0YVA4-F1
#
_entry.id   AF-A0A0W0YVA4-F1
#
_cell.length_a   1.000
_cell.length_b   1.000
_cell.length_c   1.000
_cell.angle_alpha   90.00
_cell.angle_beta   90.00
_cell.angle_gamma   90.00
#
_symmetry.space_group_name_H-M   'P 1'
#
loop_
_entity.id
_entity.type
_entity.pdbx_description
1 polymer ?
#
loop_
_entity_poly.entity_id
_entity_poly.type
_entity_poly.pdbx_seq_one_letter_code
_entity_poly.pdbx_strand_id
1 'polypeptide(L)'
;MINFRKFMVFIFLICSFLGHSYAAGVKNKAFRTIWHPTFLGERLDYCTLDGKACGKEVAKRYCQMLGYDYSTQNVIAYNVGLTNYLASRAQCKGWRCNGFMSISCAVGLSHNPPKSYHYREKRFVVPRYNDYRVDWCYNKNQGCGRRAANSFCSRMGFMQAKRFERENHISATKAIGSQELCFGNQCNAFKSIVCYR
;
A
#
# COMPACT_ATOMS: atom_id res chain seq x y z
N MET A 1 50.35 33.52 -29.46
CA MET A 1 49.73 32.19 -29.24
C MET A 1 49.71 31.77 -27.76
N ILE A 2 49.25 32.63 -26.84
CA ILE A 2 49.16 32.32 -25.38
C ILE A 2 47.73 32.41 -24.83
N ASN A 3 46.82 33.12 -25.51
CA ASN A 3 45.44 33.32 -25.05
C ASN A 3 44.52 32.12 -25.27
N PHE A 4 44.75 31.29 -26.29
CA PHE A 4 43.87 30.15 -26.60
C PHE A 4 44.00 29.02 -25.57
N ARG A 5 45.22 28.76 -25.08
CA ARG A 5 45.49 27.73 -24.06
C ARG A 5 44.88 28.08 -22.70
N LYS A 6 44.92 29.38 -22.33
CA LYS A 6 44.29 29.85 -21.09
C LYS A 6 42.76 29.81 -21.17
N PHE A 7 42.19 30.13 -22.34
CA PHE A 7 40.74 30.07 -22.57
C PHE A 7 40.19 28.64 -22.48
N MET A 8 40.90 27.64 -23.03
CA MET A 8 40.51 26.23 -22.93
C MET A 8 40.59 25.69 -21.49
N VAL A 9 41.60 26.09 -20.73
CA VAL A 9 41.73 25.70 -19.31
C VAL A 9 40.61 26.31 -18.47
N PHE A 10 40.21 27.55 -18.77
CA PHE A 10 39.11 28.22 -18.08
C PHE A 10 37.75 27.56 -18.37
N ILE A 11 37.51 27.10 -19.61
CA ILE A 11 36.31 26.33 -19.99
C ILE A 11 36.26 24.97 -19.28
N PHE A 12 37.39 24.26 -19.20
CA PHE A 12 37.47 22.98 -18.49
C PHE A 12 37.21 23.12 -16.98
N LEU A 13 37.65 24.23 -16.37
CA LEU A 13 37.35 24.58 -14.98
C LEU A 13 35.87 24.93 -14.76
N ILE A 14 35.23 25.65 -15.68
CA ILE A 14 33.80 25.97 -15.56
C ILE A 14 32.91 24.71 -15.74
N CYS A 15 33.27 23.80 -16.64
CA CYS A 15 32.52 22.54 -16.83
C CYS A 15 32.64 21.56 -15.65
N SER A 16 33.68 21.67 -14.82
CA SER A 16 33.83 20.82 -13.62
C SER A 16 33.00 21.29 -12.42
N PHE A 17 32.51 22.54 -12.42
CA PHE A 17 31.62 23.06 -11.36
C PHE A 17 30.12 22.94 -11.65
N LEU A 18 29.71 22.58 -12.88
CA LEU A 18 28.28 22.50 -13.27
C LEU A 18 27.63 21.11 -13.06
N GLY A 19 28.37 20.12 -12.54
CA GLY A 19 27.99 18.70 -12.64
C GLY A 19 27.21 18.07 -11.48
N HIS A 20 26.75 18.81 -10.47
CA HIS A 20 26.06 18.21 -9.32
C HIS A 20 24.68 18.83 -9.06
N SER A 21 23.80 18.76 -10.05
CA SER A 21 22.36 18.77 -9.79
C SER A 21 21.98 17.45 -9.10
N TYR A 22 22.09 17.40 -7.78
CA TYR A 22 21.47 16.31 -7.01
C TYR A 22 19.96 16.41 -7.24
N ALA A 23 19.41 15.50 -8.04
CA ALA A 23 17.96 15.35 -8.14
C ALA A 23 17.43 15.13 -6.72
N ALA A 24 16.64 16.08 -6.22
CA ALA A 24 16.00 15.96 -4.92
C ALA A 24 15.18 14.66 -4.92
N GLY A 25 15.62 13.67 -4.14
CA GLY A 25 14.95 12.38 -4.10
C GLY A 25 13.49 12.57 -3.71
N VAL A 26 12.57 11.88 -4.42
CA VAL A 26 11.14 11.91 -4.10
C VAL A 26 10.97 11.59 -2.61
N LYS A 27 10.43 12.54 -1.84
CA LYS A 27 10.36 12.48 -0.36
C LYS A 27 9.49 11.32 0.12
N ASN A 28 8.46 10.96 -0.65
CA ASN A 28 7.53 9.89 -0.32
C ASN A 28 7.69 8.74 -1.30
N LYS A 29 8.02 7.56 -0.78
CA LYS A 29 8.15 6.33 -1.56
C LYS A 29 7.27 5.26 -0.95
N ALA A 30 6.53 4.55 -1.79
CA ALA A 30 5.88 3.30 -1.39
C ALA A 30 6.73 2.12 -1.88
N PHE A 31 6.77 1.07 -1.08
CA PHE A 31 7.57 -0.13 -1.35
C PHE A 31 6.72 -1.37 -1.17
N ARG A 32 7.01 -2.40 -1.96
CA ARG A 32 6.43 -3.73 -1.78
C ARG A 32 7.44 -4.80 -2.14
N THR A 33 7.61 -5.78 -1.26
CA THR A 33 8.36 -7.01 -1.58
C THR A 33 7.38 -8.08 -2.01
N ILE A 34 7.66 -8.67 -3.18
CA ILE A 34 6.89 -9.73 -3.80
C ILE A 34 7.70 -11.00 -3.66
N TRP A 35 7.19 -11.93 -2.87
CA TRP A 35 7.78 -13.26 -2.69
C TRP A 35 7.29 -14.18 -3.79
N HIS A 36 8.20 -14.99 -4.32
CA HIS A 36 7.90 -15.98 -5.34
C HIS A 36 7.14 -15.39 -6.54
N PRO A 37 7.61 -14.28 -7.14
CA PRO A 37 6.87 -13.57 -8.18
C PRO A 37 6.59 -14.51 -9.36
N THR A 38 5.40 -14.37 -9.93
CA THR A 38 4.91 -15.21 -11.02
C THR A 38 4.57 -14.40 -12.26
N PHE A 39 4.67 -15.02 -13.42
CA PHE A 39 4.24 -14.46 -14.69
C PHE A 39 3.47 -15.51 -15.48
N LEU A 40 2.22 -15.19 -15.84
CA LEU A 40 1.27 -16.13 -16.45
C LEU A 40 1.10 -17.42 -15.62
N GLY A 41 1.00 -17.28 -14.29
CA GLY A 41 0.75 -18.39 -13.37
C GLY A 41 1.98 -19.15 -12.88
N GLU A 42 3.09 -19.13 -13.62
CA GLU A 42 4.33 -19.84 -13.25
C GLU A 42 5.38 -18.91 -12.63
N ARG A 43 6.40 -19.48 -11.99
CA ARG A 43 7.49 -18.69 -11.39
C ARG A 43 8.17 -17.81 -12.46
N LEU A 44 8.36 -16.54 -12.17
CA LEU A 44 9.10 -15.63 -13.05
C LEU A 44 10.57 -16.06 -13.15
N ASP A 45 11.06 -16.22 -14.37
CA ASP A 45 12.47 -16.52 -14.66
C ASP A 45 13.39 -15.35 -14.29
N TYR A 46 14.57 -15.68 -13.78
CA TYR A 46 15.56 -14.70 -13.34
C TYR A 46 16.15 -13.87 -14.50
N CYS A 47 16.16 -14.43 -15.71
CA CYS A 47 16.76 -13.85 -16.90
C CYS A 47 15.74 -13.58 -18.01
N THR A 48 16.16 -12.83 -19.03
CA THR A 48 15.46 -12.72 -20.31
C THR A 48 15.61 -14.02 -21.10
N LEU A 49 14.73 -14.24 -22.09
CA LEU A 49 14.74 -15.44 -22.93
C LEU A 49 16.08 -15.67 -23.65
N ASP A 50 16.78 -14.59 -24.03
CA ASP A 50 18.09 -14.64 -24.68
C ASP A 50 19.27 -14.66 -23.69
N GLY A 51 19.00 -14.66 -22.38
CA GLY A 51 20.00 -14.67 -21.32
C GLY A 51 20.83 -13.39 -21.19
N LYS A 52 20.55 -12.34 -21.98
CA LYS A 52 21.38 -11.12 -22.01
C LYS A 52 21.18 -10.22 -20.80
N ALA A 53 20.00 -10.25 -20.19
CA ALA A 53 19.70 -9.47 -19.00
C ALA A 53 19.11 -10.37 -17.91
N CYS A 54 19.60 -10.21 -16.68
CA CYS A 54 19.15 -10.99 -15.54
C CYS A 54 18.99 -10.10 -14.30
N GLY A 55 18.25 -10.60 -13.32
CA GLY A 55 18.12 -9.96 -12.02
C GLY A 55 17.44 -8.60 -12.10
N LYS A 56 18.18 -7.52 -11.84
CA LYS A 56 17.62 -6.19 -11.62
C LYS A 56 16.83 -5.65 -12.82
N GLU A 57 17.27 -5.93 -14.04
CA GLU A 57 16.59 -5.44 -15.25
C GLU A 57 15.24 -6.12 -15.46
N VAL A 58 15.19 -7.45 -15.31
CA VAL A 58 13.94 -8.23 -15.37
C VAL A 58 13.03 -7.83 -14.21
N ALA A 59 13.58 -7.71 -13.00
CA ALA A 59 12.84 -7.28 -11.82
C ALA A 59 12.26 -5.87 -11.96
N LYS A 60 13.00 -4.92 -12.53
CA LYS A 60 12.52 -3.56 -12.81
C LYS A 60 11.34 -3.61 -13.76
N ARG A 61 11.45 -4.34 -14.88
CA ARG A 61 10.35 -4.43 -15.85
C ARG A 61 9.12 -5.12 -15.27
N TYR A 62 9.31 -6.14 -14.45
CA TYR A 62 8.23 -6.77 -13.70
C TYR A 62 7.55 -5.78 -12.74
N CYS A 63 8.31 -5.02 -11.95
CA CYS A 63 7.76 -3.96 -11.10
C CYS A 63 6.97 -2.91 -11.89
N GLN A 64 7.44 -2.52 -13.08
CA GLN A 64 6.75 -1.58 -13.98
C GLN A 64 5.42 -2.13 -14.48
N MET A 65 5.35 -3.42 -14.82
CA MET A 65 4.10 -4.08 -15.20
C MET A 65 3.07 -4.10 -14.04
N LEU A 66 3.54 -4.03 -12.80
CA LEU A 66 2.70 -3.95 -11.59
C LEU A 66 2.38 -2.51 -11.16
N GLY A 67 2.84 -1.50 -11.92
CA GLY A 67 2.58 -0.08 -11.63
C GLY A 67 3.60 0.58 -10.68
N TYR A 68 4.77 -0.02 -10.47
CA TYR A 68 5.88 0.60 -9.72
C TYR A 68 6.92 1.19 -10.66
N ASP A 69 7.70 2.16 -10.19
CA ASP A 69 8.69 2.84 -11.04
C ASP A 69 9.94 1.98 -11.30
N TYR A 70 10.41 1.28 -10.26
CA TYR A 70 11.66 0.53 -10.31
C TYR A 70 11.74 -0.58 -9.26
N SER A 71 12.71 -1.49 -9.42
CA SER A 71 13.10 -2.47 -8.42
C SER A 71 14.26 -1.93 -7.56
N THR A 72 14.14 -2.02 -6.24
CA THR A 72 15.20 -1.66 -5.29
C THR A 72 16.14 -2.84 -5.04
N GLN A 73 15.60 -4.05 -4.91
CA GLN A 73 16.32 -5.27 -4.60
C GLN A 73 15.68 -6.46 -5.31
N ASN A 74 16.49 -7.48 -5.57
CA ASN A 74 16.03 -8.78 -6.06
C ASN A 74 16.90 -9.88 -5.46
N VAL A 75 16.29 -11.02 -5.17
CA VAL A 75 16.96 -12.21 -4.65
C VAL A 75 16.64 -13.37 -5.59
N ILE A 76 17.67 -14.08 -6.03
CA ILE A 76 17.55 -15.23 -6.91
C ILE A 76 17.14 -16.48 -6.13
N ALA A 77 16.29 -17.32 -6.74
CA ALA A 77 16.04 -18.69 -6.35
C ALA A 77 16.69 -19.60 -7.40
N TYR A 78 17.69 -20.38 -7.00
CA TYR A 78 18.39 -21.28 -7.90
C TYR A 78 17.58 -22.56 -8.14
N ASN A 79 17.73 -23.14 -9.34
CA ASN A 79 17.27 -24.49 -9.67
C ASN A 79 15.78 -24.73 -9.37
N VAL A 80 14.92 -23.77 -9.72
CA VAL A 80 13.47 -23.85 -9.50
C VAL A 80 12.81 -24.93 -10.37
N GLY A 81 13.41 -25.25 -11.51
CA GLY A 81 12.94 -26.32 -12.40
C GLY A 81 11.94 -25.86 -13.46
N LEU A 82 10.95 -25.05 -13.10
CA LEU A 82 9.97 -24.49 -14.04
C LEU A 82 9.80 -23.00 -13.81
N THR A 83 10.08 -22.21 -14.85
CA THR A 83 9.93 -20.74 -14.84
C THR A 83 9.41 -20.23 -16.18
N ASN A 84 8.82 -19.03 -16.17
CA ASN A 84 8.35 -18.31 -17.36
C ASN A 84 9.17 -17.05 -17.58
N TYR A 85 9.57 -16.80 -18.82
CA TYR A 85 10.27 -15.58 -19.19
C TYR A 85 9.31 -14.38 -19.22
N LEU A 86 9.75 -13.25 -18.68
CA LEU A 86 8.95 -12.03 -18.65
C LEU A 86 8.57 -11.59 -20.07
N ALA A 87 7.30 -11.20 -20.26
CA ALA A 87 6.77 -10.73 -21.55
C ALA A 87 6.89 -11.73 -22.71
N SER A 88 7.02 -13.03 -22.41
CA SER A 88 7.00 -14.12 -23.39
C SER A 88 6.11 -15.25 -22.90
N ARG A 89 5.65 -16.11 -23.81
CA ARG A 89 5.02 -17.40 -23.45
C ARG A 89 6.04 -18.54 -23.32
N ALA A 90 7.31 -18.28 -23.63
CA ALA A 90 8.37 -19.24 -23.49
C ALA A 90 8.62 -19.57 -22.00
N GLN A 91 9.02 -20.82 -21.75
CA GLN A 91 9.29 -21.33 -20.41
C GLN A 91 10.73 -21.87 -20.37
N CYS A 92 11.35 -21.81 -19.20
CA CYS A 92 12.52 -22.61 -18.91
C CYS A 92 12.06 -23.87 -18.16
N LYS A 93 12.50 -25.04 -18.63
CA LYS A 93 12.25 -26.34 -18.01
C LYS A 93 13.56 -27.05 -17.74
N GLY A 94 13.77 -27.48 -16.50
CA GLY A 94 14.94 -28.24 -16.08
C GLY A 94 15.68 -27.60 -14.90
N TRP A 95 16.61 -28.36 -14.32
CA TRP A 95 17.31 -27.99 -13.08
C TRP A 95 18.13 -26.71 -13.18
N ARG A 96 18.48 -26.23 -14.38
CA ARG A 96 19.25 -24.99 -14.57
C ARG A 96 18.39 -23.73 -14.56
N CYS A 97 17.06 -23.88 -14.50
CA CYS A 97 16.12 -22.77 -14.55
C CYS A 97 16.07 -22.08 -13.19
N ASN A 98 16.41 -20.79 -13.18
CA ASN A 98 16.44 -19.97 -11.98
C ASN A 98 15.24 -19.03 -12.00
N GLY A 99 14.66 -18.78 -10.83
CA GLY A 99 13.60 -17.82 -10.66
C GLY A 99 13.98 -16.72 -9.69
N PHE A 100 13.04 -15.84 -9.39
CA PHE A 100 13.18 -14.94 -8.26
C PHE A 100 12.63 -15.58 -6.98
N MET A 101 13.38 -15.45 -5.89
CA MET A 101 12.90 -15.68 -4.53
C MET A 101 12.05 -14.48 -4.10
N SER A 102 12.58 -13.27 -4.29
CA SER A 102 11.84 -12.04 -4.04
C SER A 102 12.27 -10.89 -4.94
N ILE A 103 11.34 -9.98 -5.19
CA ILE A 103 11.58 -8.69 -5.83
C ILE A 103 10.99 -7.59 -4.96
N SER A 104 11.79 -6.60 -4.59
CA SER A 104 11.33 -5.38 -3.94
C SER A 104 11.13 -4.30 -4.98
N CYS A 105 9.89 -3.83 -5.10
CA CYS A 105 9.46 -2.75 -5.99
C CYS A 105 9.28 -1.45 -5.20
N ALA A 106 9.51 -0.33 -5.86
CA ALA A 106 9.34 1.01 -5.30
C ALA A 106 8.66 1.95 -6.29
N VAL A 107 7.85 2.87 -5.77
CA VAL A 107 7.20 3.94 -6.54
C VAL A 107 7.29 5.25 -5.77
N GLY A 108 7.58 6.34 -6.49
CA GLY A 108 7.50 7.69 -5.96
C GLY A 108 6.05 8.15 -5.87
N LEU A 109 5.63 8.62 -4.69
CA LEU A 109 4.30 9.20 -4.53
C LEU A 109 4.35 10.69 -4.86
N SER A 110 3.45 11.14 -5.74
CA SER A 110 3.30 12.55 -6.10
C SER A 110 2.66 13.39 -5.00
N HIS A 111 1.89 12.75 -4.12
CA HIS A 111 1.22 13.38 -2.98
C HIS A 111 1.92 13.01 -1.67
N ASN A 112 1.67 13.80 -0.63
CA ASN A 112 2.04 13.45 0.73
C ASN A 112 0.99 12.46 1.27
N PRO A 113 1.32 11.17 1.45
CA PRO A 113 0.40 10.26 2.11
C PRO A 113 0.11 10.80 3.53
N PRO A 114 -1.13 10.66 4.02
CA PRO A 114 -1.42 11.03 5.40
C PRO A 114 -0.48 10.26 6.33
N LYS A 115 -0.06 10.89 7.43
CA LYS A 115 0.88 10.26 8.37
C LYS A 115 0.35 8.90 8.83
N SER A 116 1.24 7.94 9.08
CA SER A 116 0.88 6.53 9.39
C SER A 116 -0.14 6.38 10.54
N TYR A 117 -0.17 7.31 11.50
CA TYR A 117 -1.16 7.32 12.59
C TYR A 117 -2.59 7.63 12.12
N HIS A 118 -2.79 8.28 10.97
CA HIS A 118 -4.12 8.39 10.35
C HIS A 118 -4.62 7.05 9.81
N TYR A 119 -3.75 6.05 9.61
CA TYR A 119 -4.16 4.67 9.35
C TYR A 119 -4.37 3.88 10.65
N ARG A 120 -3.92 4.39 11.80
CA ARG A 120 -4.36 3.88 13.11
C ARG A 120 -5.79 4.31 13.39
N GLU A 121 -6.20 5.50 12.94
CA GLU A 121 -7.49 6.08 13.30
C GLU A 121 -8.41 6.32 12.11
N LYS A 122 -9.60 5.69 12.11
CA LYS A 122 -10.63 5.93 11.09
C LYS A 122 -11.88 6.51 11.71
N ARG A 123 -12.34 7.65 11.18
CA ARG A 123 -13.63 8.26 11.53
C ARG A 123 -14.73 7.72 10.63
N PHE A 124 -15.76 7.15 11.23
CA PHE A 124 -17.01 6.74 10.61
C PHE A 124 -18.07 7.78 10.93
N VAL A 125 -18.61 8.44 9.91
CA VAL A 125 -19.72 9.39 10.02
C VAL A 125 -21.00 8.63 9.73
N VAL A 126 -22.02 8.81 10.57
CA VAL A 126 -23.28 8.04 10.52
C VAL A 126 -22.97 6.53 10.39
N PRO A 127 -22.27 5.93 11.37
CA PRO A 127 -21.79 4.55 11.27
C PRO A 127 -22.96 3.58 11.04
N ARG A 128 -22.79 2.70 10.05
CA ARG A 128 -23.76 1.67 9.68
C ARG A 128 -23.14 0.28 9.76
N TYR A 129 -23.95 -0.69 10.17
CA TYR A 129 -23.59 -2.11 10.18
C TYR A 129 -24.76 -2.92 9.63
N ASN A 130 -24.51 -3.73 8.60
CA ASN A 130 -25.53 -4.45 7.82
C ASN A 130 -26.66 -3.51 7.37
N ASP A 131 -26.30 -2.40 6.72
CA ASP A 131 -27.19 -1.35 6.19
C ASP A 131 -27.96 -0.50 7.22
N TYR A 132 -28.02 -0.90 8.49
CA TYR A 132 -28.67 -0.12 9.55
C TYR A 132 -27.72 0.83 10.26
N ARG A 133 -28.21 2.02 10.62
CA ARG A 133 -27.50 2.96 11.50
C ARG A 133 -27.34 2.34 12.89
N VAL A 134 -26.12 2.37 13.42
CA VAL A 134 -25.81 1.73 14.70
C VAL A 134 -26.44 2.52 15.85
N ASP A 135 -27.22 1.81 16.67
CA ASP A 135 -27.82 2.36 17.88
C ASP A 135 -26.75 2.77 18.91
N TRP A 136 -27.07 3.78 19.71
CA TRP A 136 -26.20 4.24 20.79
C TRP A 136 -25.90 3.16 21.83
N CYS A 137 -26.82 2.20 22.01
CA CYS A 137 -26.74 1.10 22.96
C CYS A 137 -26.33 -0.22 22.32
N TYR A 138 -25.59 -1.03 23.09
CA TYR A 138 -25.10 -2.33 22.62
C TYR A 138 -26.27 -3.33 22.49
N ASN A 139 -27.14 -3.35 23.49
CA ASN A 139 -28.45 -4.01 23.48
C ASN A 139 -29.52 -2.96 23.80
N LYS A 140 -30.82 -3.31 23.76
CA LYS A 140 -31.92 -2.41 24.14
C LYS A 140 -31.67 -1.72 25.49
N ASN A 141 -31.36 -0.42 25.44
CA ASN A 141 -31.05 0.43 26.60
C ASN A 141 -29.92 -0.05 27.52
N GLN A 142 -29.04 -0.94 27.04
CA GLN A 142 -27.94 -1.48 27.85
C GLN A 142 -26.59 -1.36 27.13
N GLY A 143 -25.53 -1.07 27.90
CA GLY A 143 -24.17 -1.01 27.36
C GLY A 143 -23.97 0.12 26.35
N CYS A 144 -24.47 1.31 26.66
CA CYS A 144 -24.49 2.43 25.73
C CYS A 144 -23.16 3.20 25.63
N GLY A 145 -22.97 3.88 24.50
CA GLY A 145 -21.75 4.62 24.21
C GLY A 145 -20.55 3.69 23.97
N ARG A 146 -19.62 3.62 24.94
CA ARG A 146 -18.31 2.99 24.72
C ARG A 146 -18.37 1.51 24.32
N ARG A 147 -19.26 0.72 24.94
CA ARG A 147 -19.38 -0.72 24.65
C ARG A 147 -19.91 -0.96 23.22
N ALA A 148 -20.95 -0.24 22.81
CA ALA A 148 -21.46 -0.28 21.45
C ALA A 148 -20.44 0.21 20.41
N ALA A 149 -19.76 1.34 20.69
CA ALA A 149 -18.73 1.89 19.82
C ALA A 149 -17.53 0.95 19.64
N ASN A 150 -17.05 0.32 20.72
CA ASN A 150 -15.99 -0.67 20.65
C ASN A 150 -16.40 -1.88 19.80
N SER A 151 -17.62 -2.40 19.99
CA SER A 151 -18.14 -3.51 19.18
C SER A 151 -18.17 -3.14 17.70
N PHE A 152 -18.61 -1.92 17.37
CA PHE A 152 -18.56 -1.43 15.99
C PHE A 152 -17.14 -1.41 15.44
N CYS A 153 -16.18 -0.84 16.18
CA CYS A 153 -14.79 -0.79 15.76
C CYS A 153 -14.16 -2.17 15.55
N SER A 154 -14.43 -3.12 16.45
CA SER A 154 -13.95 -4.51 16.30
C SER A 154 -14.51 -5.17 15.05
N ARG A 155 -15.80 -4.98 14.73
CA ARG A 155 -16.42 -5.49 13.49
C ARG A 155 -15.84 -4.82 12.23
N MET A 156 -15.35 -3.59 12.34
CA MET A 156 -14.67 -2.87 11.25
C MET A 156 -13.16 -3.17 11.15
N GLY A 157 -12.61 -4.07 12.00
CA GLY A 157 -11.20 -4.47 11.98
C GLY A 157 -10.24 -3.59 12.79
N PHE A 158 -10.76 -2.81 13.75
CA PHE A 158 -10.01 -1.94 14.65
C PHE A 158 -10.00 -2.49 16.08
N MET A 159 -9.06 -2.07 16.92
CA MET A 159 -8.92 -2.57 18.29
C MET A 159 -9.96 -1.97 19.24
N GLN A 160 -10.25 -0.67 19.13
CA GLN A 160 -11.19 0.02 20.01
C GLN A 160 -11.73 1.34 19.44
N ALA A 161 -12.77 1.90 20.06
CA ALA A 161 -13.23 3.26 19.81
C ALA A 161 -12.43 4.25 20.66
N LYS A 162 -11.87 5.28 20.00
CA LYS A 162 -11.13 6.37 20.63
C LYS A 162 -12.03 7.54 21.02
N ARG A 163 -12.96 7.91 20.14
CA ARG A 163 -13.95 9.00 20.34
C ARG A 163 -15.25 8.65 19.65
N PHE A 164 -16.37 9.08 20.19
CA PHE A 164 -17.68 8.87 19.58
C PHE A 164 -18.67 9.94 20.04
N GLU A 165 -19.63 10.25 19.18
CA GLU A 165 -20.64 11.29 19.41
C GLU A 165 -22.04 10.69 19.25
N ARG A 166 -22.97 11.08 20.12
CA ARG A 166 -24.37 10.67 20.06
C ARG A 166 -25.19 11.64 19.21
N GLU A 167 -26.15 11.10 18.47
CA GLU A 167 -27.25 11.84 17.86
C GLU A 167 -28.56 11.33 18.45
N ASN A 168 -29.40 12.26 18.92
CA ASN A 168 -30.68 11.91 19.54
C ASN A 168 -31.83 12.05 18.53
N HIS A 169 -32.94 11.39 18.80
CA HIS A 169 -34.19 11.49 18.04
C HIS A 169 -34.06 11.07 16.57
N ILE A 170 -33.58 9.85 16.35
CA ILE A 170 -33.39 9.27 15.02
C ILE A 170 -34.49 8.28 14.71
N SER A 171 -35.06 8.31 13.51
CA SER A 171 -36.24 7.51 13.16
C SER A 171 -36.03 5.99 13.24
N ALA A 172 -34.82 5.51 12.95
CA ALA A 172 -34.50 4.08 12.97
C ALA A 172 -33.03 3.80 13.30
N THR A 173 -32.78 2.85 14.20
CA THR A 173 -31.45 2.36 14.57
C THR A 173 -31.48 0.85 14.83
N LYS A 174 -30.30 0.23 14.85
CA LYS A 174 -30.15 -1.20 15.19
C LYS A 174 -29.07 -1.40 16.23
N ALA A 175 -29.42 -2.10 17.31
CA ALA A 175 -28.49 -2.49 18.36
C ALA A 175 -27.42 -3.46 17.82
N ILE A 176 -26.14 -3.18 18.10
CA ILE A 176 -25.05 -3.96 17.49
C ILE A 176 -24.80 -5.33 18.15
N GLY A 177 -25.21 -5.47 19.42
CA GLY A 177 -25.16 -6.72 20.18
C GLY A 177 -26.37 -7.59 19.87
N SER A 178 -27.55 -7.16 20.31
CA SER A 178 -28.79 -7.93 20.20
C SER A 178 -29.44 -7.94 18.81
N GLN A 179 -29.00 -7.09 17.87
CA GLN A 179 -29.60 -6.91 16.54
C GLN A 179 -31.06 -6.40 16.56
N GLU A 180 -31.56 -5.96 17.71
CA GLU A 180 -32.90 -5.39 17.85
C GLU A 180 -32.98 -4.04 17.13
N LEU A 181 -34.13 -3.80 16.48
CA LEU A 181 -34.44 -2.54 15.82
C LEU A 181 -35.15 -1.60 16.79
N CYS A 182 -34.80 -0.32 16.74
CA CYS A 182 -35.53 0.75 17.38
C CYS A 182 -36.14 1.63 16.30
N PHE A 183 -37.43 1.95 16.44
CA PHE A 183 -38.16 2.84 15.55
C PHE A 183 -38.84 3.97 16.34
N GLY A 184 -38.83 5.17 15.79
CA GLY A 184 -39.47 6.36 16.37
C GLY A 184 -38.47 7.37 16.96
N ASN A 185 -38.99 8.52 17.39
CA ASN A 185 -38.16 9.65 17.85
C ASN A 185 -37.45 9.41 19.19
N GLN A 186 -37.68 8.28 19.86
CA GLN A 186 -36.99 7.91 21.09
C GLN A 186 -35.63 7.22 20.84
N CYS A 187 -35.32 6.86 19.58
CA CYS A 187 -34.10 6.15 19.27
C CYS A 187 -32.90 7.09 19.16
N ASN A 188 -31.74 6.62 19.61
CA ASN A 188 -30.50 7.37 19.61
C ASN A 188 -29.45 6.60 18.84
N ALA A 189 -28.66 7.29 18.03
CA ALA A 189 -27.65 6.68 17.19
C ALA A 189 -26.27 7.29 17.46
N PHE A 190 -25.24 6.67 16.90
CA PHE A 190 -23.97 7.37 16.77
C PHE A 190 -24.04 8.39 15.62
N LYS A 191 -23.60 9.63 15.88
CA LYS A 191 -23.30 10.65 14.87
C LYS A 191 -21.96 10.37 14.20
N SER A 192 -20.95 10.05 15.01
CA SER A 192 -19.66 9.59 14.51
C SER A 192 -18.96 8.65 15.51
N ILE A 193 -18.13 7.75 15.01
CA ILE A 193 -17.23 6.90 15.79
C ILE A 193 -15.82 7.00 15.17
N VAL A 194 -14.82 7.32 15.98
CA VAL A 194 -13.40 7.24 15.62
C VAL A 194 -12.85 5.94 16.19
N CYS A 195 -12.51 5.01 15.31
CA CYS A 195 -11.89 3.73 15.67
C CYS A 195 -10.37 3.84 15.63
N TYR A 196 -9.67 3.14 16.52
CA TYR A 196 -8.22 3.07 16.64
C TYR A 196 -7.73 1.62 16.52
N ARG A 197 -6.64 1.42 15.78
CA ARG A 197 -5.90 0.15 15.65
C ARG A 197 -4.65 0.14 16.52
#